data_AF-A0A497P671-F1
#
_entry.id   AF-A0A497P671-F1
#
_cell.length_a   1.000
_cell.length_b   1.000
_cell.length_c   1.000
_cell.angle_alpha   90.00
_cell.angle_beta   90.00
_cell.angle_gamma   90.00
#
_symmetry.space_group_name_H-M   'P 1'
#
loop_
_entity.id
_entity.type
_entity.pdbx_description
1 polymer ?
#
loop_
_entity_poly.entity_id
_entity_poly.type
_entity_poly.pdbx_seq_one_letter_code
_entity_poly.pdbx_strand_id
1 'polypeptide(L)'
;MKQFKTIAITLMISLLLISVMPVSFPVAENTAEKNEKSSIKLQKRAEMIVKVANLVAQRIEGFIKKIQNDSVILEKLENADLIDDLEENISAFEDARSLIDDASKRLSAKDYSGAISLVKEALMKLKNVCMAIHRMIMEVQGVREEGRTEGLIVAMKRSLMRLQRIKSLIGEEDLQIVEKAERYLNITEAKRLLAEGNVSEVSHRLVEANKIIKQLYTHLKEKASSKTKERVNRYLHIIGRFRENIINRIGIARAAGVNITEILQTFGVKNVTELREKIAERIREAKKKGDIKELLGVARKVGRGLWKIDRAITIQMMEHIHMKRPHKHLGKEHNMPGKSNKKS
;
A
#
# COMPACT_ATOMS: atom_id res chain seq x y z
N MET A 1 -36.87 -0.27 -13.60
CA MET A 1 -35.70 -0.45 -14.51
C MET A 1 -34.39 0.21 -14.02
N LYS A 2 -34.38 1.49 -13.62
CA LYS A 2 -33.13 2.15 -13.13
C LYS A 2 -32.55 1.50 -11.85
N GLN A 3 -33.39 1.17 -10.87
CA GLN A 3 -32.97 0.57 -9.59
C GLN A 3 -32.32 -0.81 -9.76
N PHE A 4 -32.94 -1.68 -10.55
CA PHE A 4 -32.42 -2.99 -10.97
C PHE A 4 -31.01 -2.92 -11.60
N LYS A 5 -30.79 -1.97 -12.53
CA LYS A 5 -29.46 -1.73 -13.12
C LYS A 5 -28.45 -1.26 -12.06
N THR A 6 -28.85 -0.38 -11.15
CA THR A 6 -27.98 0.08 -10.06
C THR A 6 -27.60 -1.07 -9.11
N ILE A 7 -28.54 -1.95 -8.75
CA ILE A 7 -28.29 -3.12 -7.91
C ILE A 7 -27.31 -4.08 -8.59
N ALA A 8 -27.56 -4.41 -9.86
CA ALA A 8 -26.69 -5.28 -10.66
C ALA A 8 -25.26 -4.74 -10.81
N ILE A 9 -25.11 -3.45 -11.12
CA ILE A 9 -23.79 -2.80 -11.24
C ILE A 9 -23.05 -2.85 -9.90
N THR A 10 -23.75 -2.68 -8.79
CA THR A 10 -23.11 -2.62 -7.47
C THR A 10 -22.77 -4.03 -6.93
N LEU A 11 -23.57 -5.05 -7.27
CA LEU A 11 -23.22 -6.47 -7.08
C LEU A 11 -21.96 -6.84 -7.87
N MET A 12 -21.86 -6.42 -9.13
CA MET A 12 -20.66 -6.58 -9.96
C MET A 12 -19.43 -5.91 -9.35
N ILE A 13 -19.56 -4.71 -8.78
CA ILE A 13 -18.47 -4.04 -8.05
C ILE A 13 -18.04 -4.85 -6.81
N SER A 14 -18.98 -5.50 -6.13
CA SER A 14 -18.69 -6.33 -4.95
C SER A 14 -17.98 -7.64 -5.34
N LEU A 15 -18.42 -8.28 -6.42
CA LEU A 15 -17.72 -9.40 -7.09
C LEU A 15 -16.30 -9.04 -7.55
N LEU A 16 -16.11 -7.80 -8.03
CA LEU A 16 -14.79 -7.27 -8.38
C LEU A 16 -13.89 -7.11 -7.15
N LEU A 17 -14.42 -6.69 -6.01
CA LEU A 17 -13.62 -6.59 -4.78
C LEU A 17 -13.22 -7.96 -4.24
N ILE A 18 -14.08 -8.98 -4.40
CA ILE A 18 -13.77 -10.36 -4.03
C ILE A 18 -12.72 -10.97 -4.96
N SER A 19 -12.76 -10.67 -6.26
CA SER A 19 -11.81 -11.20 -7.27
C SER A 19 -10.44 -10.52 -7.30
N VAL A 20 -10.29 -9.33 -6.72
CA VAL A 20 -8.99 -8.64 -6.56
C VAL A 20 -8.19 -9.19 -5.37
N MET A 21 -8.77 -10.09 -4.58
CA MET A 21 -8.02 -10.87 -3.59
C MET A 21 -6.98 -11.74 -4.33
N PRO A 22 -5.67 -11.60 -4.04
CA PRO A 22 -4.68 -12.49 -4.61
C PRO A 22 -4.94 -13.92 -4.10
N VAL A 23 -5.59 -14.74 -4.92
CA VAL A 23 -5.78 -16.19 -4.68
C VAL A 23 -4.44 -16.94 -4.72
N SER A 24 -3.36 -16.30 -5.16
CA SER A 24 -2.00 -16.84 -5.05
C SER A 24 -1.45 -16.63 -3.64
N PHE A 25 -1.68 -17.60 -2.76
CA PHE A 25 -0.88 -17.74 -1.55
C PHE A 25 -0.34 -19.16 -1.49
N PRO A 26 0.98 -19.35 -1.62
CA PRO A 26 1.58 -20.67 -1.56
C PRO A 26 1.23 -21.32 -0.22
N VAL A 27 0.69 -22.52 -0.34
CA VAL A 27 0.71 -23.56 0.69
C VAL A 27 2.18 -23.82 1.01
N ALA A 28 2.48 -23.82 2.30
CA ALA A 28 3.66 -24.34 3.00
C ALA A 28 5.03 -24.24 2.31
N GLU A 29 6.00 -23.58 2.97
CA GLU A 29 7.14 -24.35 3.45
C GLU A 29 7.96 -23.62 4.52
N ASN A 30 8.40 -24.44 5.46
CA ASN A 30 9.17 -24.15 6.64
C ASN A 30 10.50 -23.48 6.31
N THR A 31 10.80 -22.35 6.93
CA THR A 31 12.19 -21.98 7.21
C THR A 31 12.25 -21.39 8.60
N ALA A 32 12.87 -22.16 9.49
CA ALA A 32 13.30 -21.73 10.80
C ALA A 32 14.31 -20.60 10.63
N GLU A 33 13.84 -19.35 10.55
CA GLU A 33 14.62 -18.15 10.83
C GLU A 33 13.69 -16.92 10.93
N LYS A 34 13.68 -16.28 12.11
CA LYS A 34 13.00 -15.01 12.50
C LYS A 34 11.49 -15.08 12.83
N ASN A 35 11.18 -15.73 13.94
CA ASN A 35 9.82 -15.86 14.52
C ASN A 35 9.08 -14.53 14.78
N GLU A 36 9.77 -13.41 14.99
CA GLU A 36 9.08 -12.15 15.31
C GLU A 36 8.62 -11.38 14.05
N LYS A 37 9.45 -11.33 13.00
CA LYS A 37 9.10 -10.63 11.74
C LYS A 37 8.05 -11.37 10.91
N SER A 38 8.04 -12.71 10.95
CA SER A 38 7.03 -13.51 10.24
C SER A 38 5.67 -13.43 10.93
N SER A 39 5.64 -13.47 12.27
CA SER A 39 4.43 -13.36 13.09
C SER A 39 3.74 -11.99 12.91
N ILE A 40 4.49 -10.88 12.99
CA ILE A 40 3.94 -9.54 12.75
C ILE A 40 3.36 -9.39 11.34
N LYS A 41 4.00 -10.01 10.34
CA LYS A 41 3.51 -9.99 8.94
C LYS A 41 2.23 -10.82 8.79
N LEU A 42 2.14 -11.95 9.47
CA LEU A 42 0.96 -12.82 9.48
C LEU A 42 -0.21 -12.17 10.21
N GLN A 43 0.04 -11.55 11.35
CA GLN A 43 -0.94 -10.76 12.11
C GLN A 43 -1.56 -9.65 11.24
N LYS A 44 -0.73 -8.75 10.70
CA LYS A 44 -1.21 -7.65 9.84
C LYS A 44 -2.00 -8.13 8.64
N ARG A 45 -1.65 -9.31 8.12
CA ARG A 45 -2.36 -9.95 7.01
C ARG A 45 -3.73 -10.48 7.44
N ALA A 46 -3.80 -11.15 8.59
CA ALA A 46 -5.06 -11.64 9.15
C ALA A 46 -6.01 -10.47 9.49
N GLU A 47 -5.50 -9.39 10.10
CA GLU A 47 -6.26 -8.17 10.36
C GLU A 47 -6.84 -7.56 9.08
N MET A 48 -6.01 -7.44 8.03
CA MET A 48 -6.44 -6.86 6.77
C MET A 48 -7.51 -7.71 6.06
N ILE A 49 -7.34 -9.04 6.04
CA ILE A 49 -8.26 -9.91 5.31
C ILE A 49 -9.62 -10.00 6.00
N VAL A 50 -9.65 -10.07 7.34
CA VAL A 50 -10.90 -10.02 8.14
C VAL A 50 -11.61 -8.69 7.93
N LYS A 51 -10.87 -7.56 7.90
CA LYS A 51 -11.45 -6.24 7.63
C LYS A 51 -12.10 -6.18 6.24
N VAL A 52 -11.45 -6.73 5.21
CA VAL A 52 -12.02 -6.73 3.86
C VAL A 52 -13.25 -7.63 3.78
N ALA A 53 -13.21 -8.81 4.39
CA ALA A 53 -14.36 -9.72 4.42
C ALA A 53 -15.59 -9.06 5.05
N ASN A 54 -15.41 -8.34 6.16
CA ASN A 54 -16.47 -7.54 6.78
C ASN A 54 -17.03 -6.46 5.85
N LEU A 55 -16.17 -5.72 5.14
CA LEU A 55 -16.63 -4.70 4.19
C LEU A 55 -17.41 -5.30 3.01
N VAL A 56 -17.02 -6.50 2.55
CA VAL A 56 -17.75 -7.22 1.50
C VAL A 56 -19.11 -7.69 2.03
N ALA A 57 -19.14 -8.31 3.21
CA ALA A 57 -20.37 -8.79 3.82
C ALA A 57 -21.38 -7.64 4.03
N GLN A 58 -20.96 -6.51 4.59
CA GLN A 58 -21.81 -5.32 4.78
C GLN A 58 -22.40 -4.80 3.47
N ARG A 59 -21.65 -4.86 2.36
CA ARG A 59 -22.17 -4.46 1.05
C ARG A 59 -23.23 -5.43 0.55
N ILE A 60 -22.97 -6.73 0.65
CA ILE A 60 -23.92 -7.78 0.24
C ILE A 60 -25.20 -7.70 1.07
N GLU A 61 -25.09 -7.55 2.38
CA GLU A 61 -26.22 -7.31 3.30
C GLU A 61 -27.05 -6.10 2.84
N GLY A 62 -26.39 -5.00 2.49
CA GLY A 62 -27.05 -3.81 1.96
C GLY A 62 -27.78 -4.05 0.64
N PHE A 63 -27.38 -5.03 -0.17
CA PHE A 63 -28.13 -5.42 -1.38
C PHE A 63 -29.30 -6.32 -1.07
N ILE A 64 -29.10 -7.33 -0.21
CA ILE A 64 -30.16 -8.23 0.24
C ILE A 64 -31.32 -7.40 0.81
N LYS A 65 -31.02 -6.47 1.72
CA LYS A 65 -32.04 -5.57 2.30
C LYS A 65 -32.72 -4.69 1.24
N LYS A 66 -32.01 -4.26 0.20
CA LYS A 66 -32.63 -3.48 -0.89
C LYS A 66 -33.59 -4.32 -1.73
N ILE A 67 -33.26 -5.59 -1.97
CA ILE A 67 -34.13 -6.52 -2.69
C ILE A 67 -35.37 -6.81 -1.84
N GLN A 68 -35.18 -7.15 -0.56
CA GLN A 68 -36.29 -7.45 0.37
C GLN A 68 -37.23 -6.25 0.61
N ASN A 69 -36.73 -5.02 0.50
CA ASN A 69 -37.55 -3.82 0.69
C ASN A 69 -38.16 -3.28 -0.60
N ASP A 70 -37.90 -3.89 -1.77
CA ASP A 70 -38.42 -3.44 -3.06
C ASP A 70 -39.52 -4.40 -3.53
N SER A 71 -40.77 -4.00 -3.31
CA SER A 71 -41.96 -4.81 -3.63
C SER A 71 -42.04 -5.17 -5.12
N VAL A 72 -41.52 -4.31 -6.00
CA VAL A 72 -41.51 -4.57 -7.46
C VAL A 72 -40.48 -5.62 -7.82
N ILE A 73 -39.37 -5.71 -7.08
CA ILE A 73 -38.38 -6.78 -7.29
C ILE A 73 -38.92 -8.10 -6.76
N LEU A 74 -39.51 -8.10 -5.57
CA LEU A 74 -40.09 -9.30 -4.96
C LEU A 74 -41.22 -9.88 -5.81
N GLU A 75 -42.17 -9.06 -6.25
CA GLU A 75 -43.27 -9.51 -7.12
C GLU A 75 -42.74 -10.15 -8.41
N LYS A 76 -41.64 -9.63 -8.97
CA LYS A 76 -41.02 -10.21 -10.18
C LYS A 76 -40.26 -11.50 -9.91
N LEU A 77 -39.65 -11.65 -8.74
CA LEU A 77 -39.00 -12.89 -8.34
C LEU A 77 -40.05 -13.96 -8.04
N GLU A 78 -41.16 -13.59 -7.43
CA GLU A 78 -42.31 -14.46 -7.16
C GLU A 78 -42.94 -14.95 -8.45
N ASN A 79 -43.21 -14.06 -9.40
CA ASN A 79 -43.72 -14.44 -10.73
C ASN A 79 -42.74 -15.30 -11.56
N ALA A 80 -41.48 -15.40 -11.14
CA ALA A 80 -40.45 -16.21 -11.78
C ALA A 80 -40.10 -17.48 -10.96
N ASP A 81 -40.83 -17.76 -9.88
CA ASP A 81 -40.56 -18.86 -8.94
C ASP A 81 -39.15 -18.84 -8.32
N LEU A 82 -38.56 -17.65 -8.11
CA LEU A 82 -37.19 -17.45 -7.58
C LEU A 82 -37.13 -16.98 -6.12
N ILE A 83 -38.26 -16.98 -5.39
CA ILE A 83 -38.29 -16.53 -3.99
C ILE A 83 -37.56 -17.51 -3.07
N ASP A 84 -37.80 -18.81 -3.24
CA ASP A 84 -37.12 -19.84 -2.44
C ASP A 84 -35.60 -19.81 -2.66
N ASP A 85 -35.16 -19.62 -3.90
CA ASP A 85 -33.75 -19.43 -4.25
C ASP A 85 -33.15 -18.19 -3.56
N LEU A 86 -33.90 -17.10 -3.48
CA LEU A 86 -33.47 -15.90 -2.76
C LEU A 86 -33.30 -16.19 -1.27
N GLU A 87 -34.25 -16.88 -0.64
CA GLU A 87 -34.19 -17.25 0.78
C GLU A 87 -33.03 -18.20 1.11
N GLU A 88 -32.76 -19.18 0.24
CA GLU A 88 -31.60 -20.07 0.37
C GLU A 88 -30.29 -19.25 0.32
N ASN A 89 -30.19 -18.29 -0.61
CA ASN A 89 -29.02 -17.43 -0.73
C ASN A 89 -28.85 -16.46 0.45
N ILE A 90 -29.94 -16.01 1.06
CA ILE A 90 -29.92 -15.23 2.31
C ILE A 90 -29.38 -16.10 3.46
N SER A 91 -29.84 -17.35 3.56
CA SER A 91 -29.34 -18.29 4.56
C SER A 91 -27.85 -18.57 4.38
N ALA A 92 -27.39 -18.80 3.14
CA ALA A 92 -25.97 -18.97 2.82
C ALA A 92 -25.13 -17.70 3.07
N PHE A 93 -25.73 -16.51 2.99
CA PHE A 93 -25.09 -15.25 3.39
C PHE A 93 -24.86 -15.20 4.90
N GLU A 94 -25.86 -15.56 5.71
CA GLU A 94 -25.75 -15.59 7.17
C GLU A 94 -24.71 -16.61 7.64
N ASP A 95 -24.64 -17.79 7.00
CA ASP A 95 -23.55 -18.75 7.22
C ASP A 95 -22.17 -18.10 7.00
N ALA A 96 -22.01 -17.39 5.89
CA ALA A 96 -20.75 -16.72 5.56
C ALA A 96 -20.43 -15.60 6.56
N ARG A 97 -21.46 -14.94 7.10
CA ARG A 97 -21.33 -13.93 8.15
C ARG A 97 -20.80 -14.54 9.45
N SER A 98 -21.39 -15.67 9.87
CA SER A 98 -20.97 -16.43 11.03
C SER A 98 -19.48 -16.83 10.95
N LEU A 99 -19.02 -17.28 9.77
CA LEU A 99 -17.60 -17.59 9.54
C LEU A 99 -16.67 -16.36 9.69
N ILE A 100 -17.12 -15.17 9.32
CA ILE A 100 -16.35 -13.92 9.50
C ILE A 100 -16.27 -13.53 10.97
N ASP A 101 -17.35 -13.73 11.72
CA ASP A 101 -17.39 -13.46 13.15
C ASP A 101 -16.47 -14.45 13.90
N ASP A 102 -16.49 -15.73 13.53
CA ASP A 102 -15.57 -16.73 14.07
C ASP A 102 -14.11 -16.47 13.69
N ALA A 103 -13.85 -16.01 12.47
CA ALA A 103 -12.52 -15.56 12.07
C ALA A 103 -12.04 -14.36 12.92
N SER A 104 -12.96 -13.46 13.28
CA SER A 104 -12.67 -12.30 14.13
C SER A 104 -12.34 -12.75 15.58
N LYS A 105 -13.08 -13.75 16.11
CA LYS A 105 -12.75 -14.38 17.41
C LYS A 105 -11.37 -15.03 17.39
N ARG A 106 -11.04 -15.78 16.33
CA ARG A 106 -9.73 -16.41 16.14
C ARG A 106 -8.59 -15.39 16.02
N LEU A 107 -8.84 -14.28 15.33
CA LEU A 107 -7.90 -13.16 15.23
C LEU A 107 -7.60 -12.58 16.63
N SER A 108 -8.61 -12.37 17.47
CA SER A 108 -8.44 -11.91 18.85
C SER A 108 -7.71 -12.94 19.73
N ALA A 109 -7.92 -14.23 19.49
CA ALA A 109 -7.18 -15.32 20.14
C ALA A 109 -5.75 -15.51 19.61
N LYS A 110 -5.28 -14.64 18.69
CA LYS A 110 -3.97 -14.73 18.01
C LYS A 110 -3.77 -15.99 17.15
N ASP A 111 -4.84 -16.72 16.83
CA ASP A 111 -4.84 -17.78 15.81
C ASP A 111 -4.99 -17.17 14.41
N TYR A 112 -3.90 -16.57 13.91
CA TYR A 112 -3.89 -15.88 12.62
C TYR A 112 -4.10 -16.83 11.43
N SER A 113 -3.62 -18.06 11.53
CA SER A 113 -3.78 -19.06 10.45
C SER A 113 -5.23 -19.51 10.35
N GLY A 114 -5.86 -19.84 11.48
CA GLY A 114 -7.27 -20.21 11.53
C GLY A 114 -8.18 -19.07 11.08
N ALA A 115 -7.89 -17.83 11.50
CA ALA A 115 -8.63 -16.65 11.03
C ALA A 115 -8.56 -16.49 9.50
N ILE A 116 -7.38 -16.66 8.91
CA ILE A 116 -7.21 -16.58 7.44
C ILE A 116 -7.98 -17.69 6.73
N SER A 117 -7.95 -18.92 7.24
CA SER A 117 -8.68 -20.04 6.64
C SER A 117 -10.19 -19.83 6.64
N LEU A 118 -10.76 -19.43 7.78
CA LEU A 118 -12.20 -19.12 7.89
C LEU A 118 -12.62 -17.97 6.98
N VAL A 119 -11.80 -16.91 6.88
CA VAL A 119 -12.08 -15.80 5.96
C VAL A 119 -12.09 -16.25 4.50
N LYS A 120 -11.20 -17.15 4.10
CA LYS A 120 -11.20 -17.66 2.71
C LYS A 120 -12.50 -18.40 2.40
N GLU A 121 -12.95 -19.24 3.32
CA GLU A 121 -14.20 -19.97 3.19
C GLU A 121 -15.39 -19.02 3.12
N ALA A 122 -15.45 -18.04 4.03
CA ALA A 122 -16.48 -17.01 4.03
C ALA A 122 -16.51 -16.23 2.71
N LEU A 123 -15.36 -15.78 2.20
CA LEU A 123 -15.28 -15.04 0.93
C LEU A 123 -15.72 -15.88 -0.28
N MET A 124 -15.47 -17.20 -0.26
CA MET A 124 -15.98 -18.11 -1.28
C MET A 124 -17.49 -18.24 -1.23
N LYS A 125 -18.08 -18.42 -0.04
CA LYS A 125 -19.54 -18.43 0.14
C LYS A 125 -20.17 -17.09 -0.30
N LEU A 126 -19.62 -15.96 0.14
CA LEU A 126 -20.07 -14.63 -0.27
C LEU A 126 -20.00 -14.42 -1.79
N LYS A 127 -18.95 -14.94 -2.45
CA LYS A 127 -18.85 -14.91 -3.91
C LYS A 127 -20.02 -15.64 -4.56
N ASN A 128 -20.33 -16.85 -4.08
CA ASN A 128 -21.39 -17.69 -4.63
C ASN A 128 -22.76 -17.04 -4.46
N VAL A 129 -23.06 -16.55 -3.24
CA VAL A 129 -24.28 -15.77 -2.95
C VAL A 129 -24.41 -14.59 -3.91
N CYS A 130 -23.33 -13.80 -4.05
CA CYS A 130 -23.35 -12.61 -4.89
C CYS A 130 -23.57 -12.95 -6.38
N MET A 131 -23.05 -14.08 -6.85
CA MET A 131 -23.28 -14.58 -8.21
C MET A 131 -24.71 -15.07 -8.42
N ALA A 132 -25.26 -15.82 -7.46
CA ALA A 132 -26.62 -16.35 -7.54
C ALA A 132 -27.64 -15.21 -7.53
N ILE A 133 -27.55 -14.29 -6.57
CA ILE A 133 -28.39 -13.09 -6.51
C ILE A 133 -28.29 -12.28 -7.80
N HIS A 134 -27.07 -12.10 -8.34
CA HIS A 134 -26.91 -11.39 -9.60
C HIS A 134 -27.61 -12.09 -10.77
N ARG A 135 -27.56 -13.43 -10.85
CA ARG A 135 -28.26 -14.19 -11.89
C ARG A 135 -29.77 -14.06 -11.79
N MET A 136 -30.34 -14.27 -10.60
CA MET A 136 -31.77 -14.10 -10.35
C MET A 136 -32.25 -12.71 -10.81
N ILE A 137 -31.49 -11.68 -10.45
CA ILE A 137 -31.77 -10.28 -10.81
C ILE A 137 -31.66 -10.01 -12.32
N MET A 138 -30.81 -10.72 -13.06
CA MET A 138 -30.72 -10.61 -14.53
C MET A 138 -31.88 -11.34 -15.22
N GLU A 139 -32.27 -12.49 -14.69
CA GLU A 139 -33.36 -13.33 -15.19
C GLU A 139 -34.70 -12.59 -15.16
N VAL A 140 -35.05 -11.99 -14.02
CA VAL A 140 -36.27 -11.16 -13.89
C VAL A 140 -36.21 -9.83 -14.67
N GLN A 141 -35.03 -9.44 -15.14
CA GLN A 141 -34.86 -8.28 -16.03
C GLN A 141 -34.99 -8.64 -17.51
N GLY A 142 -35.06 -9.93 -17.87
CA GLY A 142 -35.02 -10.38 -19.26
C GLY A 142 -33.69 -10.06 -19.95
N VAL A 143 -32.63 -9.78 -19.19
CA VAL A 143 -31.29 -9.49 -19.73
C VAL A 143 -30.56 -10.83 -19.85
N ARG A 144 -30.53 -11.41 -21.06
CA ARG A 144 -29.65 -12.55 -21.40
C ARG A 144 -28.17 -12.16 -21.19
N GLU A 145 -27.26 -13.14 -21.27
CA GLU A 145 -25.81 -13.13 -20.98
C GLU A 145 -24.94 -11.93 -21.44
N GLU A 146 -25.50 -10.91 -22.09
CA GLU A 146 -24.93 -9.60 -22.42
C GLU A 146 -24.21 -8.93 -21.23
N GLY A 147 -24.72 -9.08 -20.00
CA GLY A 147 -24.05 -8.52 -18.81
C GLY A 147 -22.62 -9.07 -18.58
N ARG A 148 -22.35 -10.30 -19.03
CA ARG A 148 -21.05 -10.97 -18.88
C ARG A 148 -20.05 -10.50 -19.94
N THR A 149 -20.52 -10.33 -21.17
CA THR A 149 -19.72 -9.84 -22.30
C THR A 149 -19.37 -8.36 -22.11
N GLU A 150 -20.32 -7.56 -21.61
CA GLU A 150 -20.11 -6.15 -21.31
C GLU A 150 -19.20 -5.95 -20.09
N GLY A 151 -19.31 -6.82 -19.07
CA GLY A 151 -18.40 -6.87 -17.92
C GLY A 151 -16.94 -7.12 -18.30
N LEU A 152 -16.68 -8.02 -19.26
CA LEU A 152 -15.32 -8.28 -19.77
C LEU A 152 -14.74 -7.07 -20.49
N ILE A 153 -15.52 -6.39 -21.33
CA ILE A 153 -15.08 -5.16 -22.01
C ILE A 153 -14.75 -4.06 -20.99
N VAL A 154 -15.57 -3.90 -19.95
CA VAL A 154 -15.29 -2.93 -18.86
C VAL A 154 -14.00 -3.31 -18.12
N ALA A 155 -13.77 -4.58 -17.84
CA ALA A 155 -12.56 -5.06 -17.17
C ALA A 155 -11.30 -4.84 -18.02
N MET A 156 -11.37 -5.07 -19.34
CA MET A 156 -10.27 -4.79 -20.27
C MET A 156 -9.97 -3.29 -20.34
N LYS A 157 -11.00 -2.43 -20.48
CA LYS A 157 -10.81 -0.96 -20.45
C LYS A 157 -10.11 -0.50 -19.18
N ARG A 158 -10.51 -1.02 -18.01
CA ARG A 158 -9.86 -0.69 -16.73
C ARG A 158 -8.41 -1.16 -16.68
N SER A 159 -8.12 -2.36 -17.19
CA SER A 159 -6.77 -2.90 -17.27
C SER A 159 -5.89 -2.03 -18.18
N LEU A 160 -6.46 -1.52 -19.28
CA LEU A 160 -5.79 -0.61 -20.20
C LEU A 160 -5.47 0.75 -19.56
N MET A 161 -6.41 1.33 -18.79
CA MET A 161 -6.12 2.54 -18.01
C MET A 161 -4.99 2.32 -16.99
N ARG A 162 -4.94 1.15 -16.33
CA ARG A 162 -3.85 0.82 -15.40
C ARG A 162 -2.53 0.69 -16.15
N LEU A 163 -2.53 0.03 -17.31
CA LEU A 163 -1.36 -0.12 -18.16
C LEU A 163 -0.83 1.24 -18.65
N GLN A 164 -1.72 2.17 -19.04
CA GLN A 164 -1.33 3.54 -19.42
C GLN A 164 -0.65 4.30 -18.27
N ARG A 165 -1.15 4.18 -17.04
CA ARG A 165 -0.50 4.77 -15.86
C ARG A 165 0.88 4.16 -15.59
N ILE A 166 1.07 2.88 -15.88
CA ILE A 166 2.38 2.21 -15.77
C ILE A 166 3.30 2.70 -16.88
N LYS A 167 2.79 2.81 -18.11
CA LYS A 167 3.51 3.29 -19.30
C LYS A 167 4.17 4.66 -19.06
N SER A 168 3.49 5.56 -18.36
CA SER A 168 4.04 6.87 -17.99
C SER A 168 5.15 6.85 -16.94
N LEU A 169 5.41 5.70 -16.29
CA LEU A 169 6.36 5.57 -15.18
C LEU A 169 7.57 4.66 -15.51
N ILE A 170 7.47 3.86 -16.57
CA ILE A 170 8.52 2.94 -17.01
C ILE A 170 9.47 3.62 -18.01
N GLY A 171 10.65 3.03 -18.20
CA GLY A 171 11.60 3.45 -19.23
C GLY A 171 11.37 2.71 -20.55
N GLU A 172 12.11 3.08 -21.59
CA GLU A 172 12.06 2.45 -22.92
C GLU A 172 12.34 0.93 -22.88
N GLU A 173 13.11 0.51 -21.88
CA GLU A 173 13.46 -0.89 -21.58
C GLU A 173 12.22 -1.81 -21.47
N ASP A 174 11.11 -1.29 -20.97
CA ASP A 174 9.89 -2.05 -20.68
C ASP A 174 8.78 -1.85 -21.75
N LEU A 175 9.04 -1.08 -22.80
CA LEU A 175 8.01 -0.72 -23.80
C LEU A 175 7.44 -1.94 -24.52
N GLN A 176 8.31 -2.90 -24.89
CA GLN A 176 7.89 -4.13 -25.58
C GLN A 176 6.94 -4.98 -24.74
N ILE A 177 7.12 -4.96 -23.40
CA ILE A 177 6.26 -5.68 -22.46
C ILE A 177 4.89 -4.99 -22.39
N VAL A 178 4.87 -3.66 -22.41
CA VAL A 178 3.62 -2.88 -22.47
C VAL A 178 2.87 -3.12 -23.77
N GLU A 179 3.55 -3.08 -24.92
CA GLU A 179 2.94 -3.36 -26.23
C GLU A 179 2.31 -4.74 -26.28
N LYS A 180 2.96 -5.75 -25.67
CA LYS A 180 2.39 -7.09 -25.56
C LYS A 180 1.09 -7.10 -24.76
N ALA A 181 1.02 -6.38 -23.64
CA ALA A 181 -0.21 -6.25 -22.87
C ALA A 181 -1.30 -5.43 -23.60
N GLU A 182 -0.92 -4.40 -24.37
CA GLU A 182 -1.85 -3.62 -25.21
C GLU A 182 -2.50 -4.50 -26.28
N ARG A 183 -1.73 -5.41 -26.91
CA ARG A 183 -2.28 -6.40 -27.88
C ARG A 183 -3.34 -7.29 -27.26
N TYR A 184 -3.10 -7.83 -26.07
CA TYR A 184 -4.10 -8.64 -25.35
C TYR A 184 -5.34 -7.82 -24.95
N LEU A 185 -5.19 -6.51 -24.72
CA LEU A 185 -6.27 -5.61 -24.32
C LEU A 185 -6.97 -4.90 -25.49
N ASN A 186 -6.82 -5.40 -26.71
CA ASN A 186 -7.49 -4.82 -27.88
C ASN A 186 -9.02 -4.94 -27.77
N ILE A 187 -9.68 -3.82 -27.49
CA ILE A 187 -11.13 -3.74 -27.26
C ILE A 187 -11.94 -4.03 -28.52
N THR A 188 -11.46 -3.61 -29.69
CA THR A 188 -12.14 -3.85 -30.96
C THR A 188 -12.21 -5.35 -31.24
N GLU A 189 -11.08 -6.02 -31.08
CA GLU A 189 -10.98 -7.45 -31.27
C GLU A 189 -11.75 -8.24 -30.21
N ALA A 190 -11.74 -7.78 -28.95
CA ALA A 190 -12.55 -8.38 -27.90
C ALA A 190 -14.06 -8.28 -28.20
N LYS A 191 -14.54 -7.15 -28.74
CA LYS A 191 -15.94 -7.01 -29.16
C LYS A 191 -16.29 -8.00 -30.27
N ARG A 192 -15.40 -8.18 -31.26
CA ARG A 192 -15.57 -9.15 -32.34
C ARG A 192 -15.70 -10.58 -31.79
N LEU A 193 -14.76 -10.99 -30.93
CA LEU A 193 -14.77 -12.31 -30.30
C LEU A 193 -16.03 -12.55 -29.45
N LEU A 194 -16.52 -11.53 -28.75
CA LEU A 194 -17.76 -11.65 -27.97
C LEU A 194 -19.00 -11.77 -28.87
N ALA A 195 -19.04 -11.06 -30.00
CA ALA A 195 -20.10 -11.19 -30.99
C ALA A 195 -20.13 -12.59 -31.63
N GLU A 196 -18.96 -13.23 -31.74
CA GLU A 196 -18.79 -14.63 -32.18
C GLU A 196 -19.06 -15.65 -31.06
N GLY A 197 -19.45 -15.21 -29.86
CA GLY A 197 -19.71 -16.09 -28.71
C GLY A 197 -18.44 -16.62 -28.01
N ASN A 198 -17.25 -16.17 -28.40
CA ASN A 198 -15.98 -16.63 -27.85
C ASN A 198 -15.58 -15.90 -26.55
N VAL A 199 -16.38 -16.08 -25.50
CA VAL A 199 -16.19 -15.46 -24.19
C VAL A 199 -14.94 -15.95 -23.47
N SER A 200 -14.58 -17.23 -23.66
CA SER A 200 -13.41 -17.87 -23.04
C SER A 200 -12.10 -17.25 -23.52
N GLU A 201 -11.97 -16.98 -24.82
CA GLU A 201 -10.77 -16.34 -25.38
C GLU A 201 -10.59 -14.92 -24.83
N VAL A 202 -11.66 -14.13 -24.78
CA VAL A 202 -11.60 -12.77 -24.22
C VAL A 202 -11.20 -12.78 -22.74
N SER A 203 -11.71 -13.76 -21.99
CA SER A 203 -11.33 -13.97 -20.59
C SER A 203 -9.84 -14.34 -20.47
N HIS A 204 -9.35 -15.25 -21.32
CA HIS A 204 -7.94 -15.65 -21.34
C HIS A 204 -7.02 -14.46 -21.64
N ARG A 205 -7.34 -13.66 -22.66
CA ARG A 205 -6.59 -12.44 -23.02
C ARG A 205 -6.53 -11.43 -21.87
N LEU A 206 -7.64 -11.21 -21.17
CA LEU A 206 -7.68 -10.34 -20.00
C LEU A 206 -6.78 -10.85 -18.86
N VAL A 207 -6.73 -12.17 -18.64
CA VAL A 207 -5.86 -12.79 -17.64
C VAL A 207 -4.39 -12.60 -17.99
N GLU A 208 -3.99 -12.88 -19.23
CA GLU A 208 -2.60 -12.71 -19.68
C GLU A 208 -2.15 -11.25 -19.62
N ALA A 209 -3.00 -10.30 -20.02
CA ALA A 209 -2.73 -8.88 -19.86
C ALA A 209 -2.49 -8.50 -18.39
N ASN A 210 -3.32 -9.00 -17.46
CA ASN A 210 -3.19 -8.70 -16.04
C ASN A 210 -1.93 -9.34 -15.41
N LYS A 211 -1.50 -10.50 -15.91
CA LYS A 211 -0.23 -11.13 -15.53
C LYS A 211 0.95 -10.25 -15.90
N ILE A 212 0.95 -9.70 -17.12
CA ILE A 212 1.97 -8.76 -17.59
C ILE A 212 1.96 -7.46 -16.78
N ILE A 213 0.78 -6.88 -16.55
CA ILE A 213 0.62 -5.67 -15.69
C ILE A 213 1.22 -5.90 -14.29
N LYS A 214 1.01 -7.08 -13.71
CA LYS A 214 1.58 -7.45 -12.41
C LYS A 214 3.11 -7.54 -12.44
N GLN A 215 3.68 -8.09 -13.51
CA GLN A 215 5.14 -8.13 -13.71
C GLN A 215 5.71 -6.72 -13.80
N LEU A 216 5.10 -5.84 -14.60
CA LEU A 216 5.52 -4.43 -14.72
C LEU A 216 5.48 -3.68 -13.38
N TYR A 217 4.42 -3.88 -12.58
CA TYR A 217 4.36 -3.30 -11.23
C TYR A 217 5.47 -3.81 -10.31
N THR A 218 5.84 -5.09 -10.44
CA THR A 218 6.92 -5.69 -9.64
C THR A 218 8.25 -5.06 -10.02
N HIS A 219 8.53 -4.94 -11.32
CA HIS A 219 9.73 -4.30 -11.82
C HIS A 219 9.83 -2.82 -11.39
N LEU A 220 8.74 -2.05 -11.52
CA LEU A 220 8.68 -0.67 -11.03
C LEU A 220 8.96 -0.57 -9.53
N LYS A 221 8.39 -1.48 -8.74
CA LYS A 221 8.60 -1.52 -7.29
C LYS A 221 10.06 -1.81 -6.93
N GLU A 222 10.71 -2.71 -7.65
CA GLU A 222 12.13 -3.04 -7.48
C GLU A 222 13.02 -1.85 -7.85
N LYS A 223 12.79 -1.22 -9.00
CA LYS A 223 13.51 -0.01 -9.45
C LYS A 223 13.36 1.13 -8.45
N ALA A 224 12.14 1.36 -7.95
CA ALA A 224 11.87 2.36 -6.91
C ALA A 224 12.59 2.04 -5.58
N SER A 225 12.59 0.76 -5.18
CA SER A 225 13.27 0.31 -3.96
C SER A 225 14.79 0.49 -4.07
N SER A 226 15.38 0.16 -5.22
CA SER A 226 16.80 0.35 -5.49
C SER A 226 17.20 1.84 -5.45
N LYS A 227 16.49 2.70 -6.21
CA LYS A 227 16.73 4.16 -6.18
C LYS A 227 16.59 4.75 -4.78
N THR A 228 15.65 4.23 -3.98
CA THR A 228 15.47 4.70 -2.60
C THR A 228 16.63 4.25 -1.70
N LYS A 229 17.09 3.00 -1.83
CA LYS A 229 18.28 2.50 -1.13
C LYS A 229 19.52 3.34 -1.45
N GLU A 230 19.71 3.71 -2.72
CA GLU A 230 20.78 4.62 -3.11
C GLU A 230 20.67 6.00 -2.45
N ARG A 231 19.47 6.62 -2.48
CA ARG A 231 19.25 7.93 -1.83
C ARG A 231 19.56 7.86 -0.34
N VAL A 232 19.11 6.81 0.33
CA VAL A 232 19.42 6.56 1.75
C VAL A 232 20.92 6.44 1.97
N ASN A 233 21.63 5.67 1.15
CA ASN A 233 23.08 5.53 1.26
C ASN A 233 23.79 6.88 1.08
N ARG A 234 23.34 7.71 0.13
CA ARG A 234 23.83 9.09 -0.04
C ARG A 234 23.57 9.95 1.21
N TYR A 235 22.39 9.88 1.80
CA TYR A 235 22.08 10.60 3.04
C TYR A 235 22.95 10.15 4.22
N LEU A 236 23.13 8.83 4.40
CA LEU A 236 24.00 8.31 5.47
C LEU A 236 25.46 8.74 5.27
N HIS A 237 25.92 8.80 4.02
CA HIS A 237 27.24 9.33 3.70
C HIS A 237 27.38 10.82 4.04
N ILE A 238 26.38 11.64 3.69
CA ILE A 238 26.35 13.07 4.07
C ILE A 238 26.35 13.25 5.59
N ILE A 239 25.57 12.46 6.33
CA ILE A 239 25.56 12.48 7.81
C ILE A 239 26.93 12.11 8.37
N GLY A 240 27.61 11.14 7.76
CA GLY A 240 28.98 10.79 8.12
C GLY A 240 29.95 11.98 8.00
N ARG A 241 29.89 12.72 6.88
CA ARG A 241 30.69 13.94 6.70
C ARG A 241 30.30 15.04 7.69
N PHE A 242 29.00 15.23 7.92
CA PHE A 242 28.51 16.24 8.86
C PHE A 242 28.96 15.95 10.30
N ARG A 243 29.03 14.66 10.68
CA ARG A 243 29.61 14.23 11.96
C ARG A 243 31.07 14.68 12.09
N GLU A 244 31.92 14.41 11.10
CA GLU A 244 33.33 14.80 11.15
C GLU A 244 33.48 16.32 11.24
N ASN A 245 32.68 17.09 10.50
CA ASN A 245 32.69 18.55 10.58
C ASN A 245 32.33 19.05 11.99
N ILE A 246 31.33 18.46 12.65
CA ILE A 246 30.96 18.82 14.01
C ILE A 246 32.06 18.45 15.00
N ILE A 247 32.68 17.28 14.86
CA ILE A 247 33.82 16.87 15.71
C ILE A 247 34.97 17.87 15.57
N ASN A 248 35.30 18.31 14.36
CA ASN A 248 36.31 19.34 14.12
C ASN A 248 35.92 20.68 14.77
N ARG A 249 34.67 21.12 14.63
CA ARG A 249 34.16 22.34 15.28
C ARG A 249 34.20 22.26 16.81
N ILE A 250 33.91 21.09 17.37
CA ILE A 250 34.06 20.83 18.81
C ILE A 250 35.51 21.04 19.24
N GLY A 251 36.48 20.54 18.46
CA GLY A 251 37.92 20.74 18.72
C GLY A 251 38.30 22.22 18.74
N ILE A 252 37.85 22.98 17.74
CA ILE A 252 38.09 24.43 17.64
C ILE A 252 37.47 25.17 18.84
N ALA A 253 36.21 24.87 19.17
CA ALA A 253 35.50 25.50 20.28
C ALA A 253 36.17 25.20 21.63
N ARG A 254 36.63 23.96 21.84
CA ARG A 254 37.40 23.58 23.03
C ARG A 254 38.71 24.38 23.12
N ALA A 255 39.45 24.51 22.02
CA ALA A 255 40.67 25.32 21.98
C ALA A 255 40.40 26.82 22.25
N ALA A 256 39.21 27.32 21.91
CA ALA A 256 38.79 28.68 22.21
C ALA A 256 38.36 28.91 23.68
N GLY A 257 38.27 27.84 24.48
CA GLY A 257 37.89 27.86 25.90
C GLY A 257 36.43 27.51 26.19
N VAL A 258 35.64 27.11 25.18
CA VAL A 258 34.22 26.75 25.37
C VAL A 258 34.10 25.42 26.13
N ASN A 259 33.22 25.36 27.13
CA ASN A 259 32.92 24.13 27.87
C ASN A 259 32.06 23.16 27.05
N ILE A 260 32.72 22.43 26.14
CA ILE A 260 32.09 21.43 25.28
C ILE A 260 31.41 20.30 26.05
N THR A 261 31.99 19.90 27.19
CA THR A 261 31.49 18.76 27.97
C THR A 261 30.07 19.04 28.47
N GLU A 262 29.83 20.26 28.95
CA GLU A 262 28.52 20.72 29.39
C GLU A 262 27.50 20.74 28.25
N ILE A 263 27.88 21.27 27.08
CA ILE A 263 27.02 21.28 25.88
C ILE A 263 26.61 19.85 25.49
N LEU A 264 27.56 18.91 25.46
CA LEU A 264 27.26 17.52 25.08
C LEU A 264 26.38 16.82 26.12
N GLN A 265 26.57 17.09 27.41
CA GLN A 265 25.73 16.56 28.47
C GLN A 265 24.28 17.01 28.34
N THR A 266 24.02 18.26 27.89
CA THR A 266 22.66 18.74 27.60
C THR A 266 21.93 17.91 26.53
N PHE A 267 22.70 17.22 25.68
CA PHE A 267 22.18 16.30 24.65
C PHE A 267 22.28 14.82 25.04
N GLY A 268 22.58 14.51 26.31
CA GLY A 268 22.68 13.14 26.82
C GLY A 268 23.90 12.38 26.31
N VAL A 269 25.00 13.10 26.05
CA VAL A 269 26.26 12.54 25.58
C VAL A 269 27.39 12.99 26.50
N LYS A 270 28.16 12.06 27.07
CA LYS A 270 29.18 12.35 28.09
C LYS A 270 30.41 13.02 27.48
N ASN A 271 30.82 12.61 26.29
CA ASN A 271 32.01 13.14 25.62
C ASN A 271 31.97 12.94 24.10
N VAL A 272 32.97 13.49 23.40
CA VAL A 272 33.09 13.45 21.93
C VAL A 272 33.25 12.02 21.41
N THR A 273 33.93 11.16 22.16
CA THR A 273 34.12 9.74 21.80
C THR A 273 32.77 9.01 21.78
N GLU A 274 31.96 9.17 22.83
CA GLU A 274 30.62 8.60 22.90
C GLU A 274 29.70 9.16 21.80
N LEU A 275 29.81 10.45 21.46
CA LEU A 275 29.08 11.03 20.33
C LEU A 275 29.42 10.31 19.01
N ARG A 276 30.72 10.10 18.77
CA ARG A 276 31.24 9.46 17.56
C ARG A 276 30.73 8.02 17.46
N GLU A 277 30.81 7.27 18.55
CA GLU A 277 30.39 5.87 18.64
C GLU A 277 28.87 5.72 18.49
N LYS A 278 28.07 6.51 19.23
CA LYS A 278 26.59 6.45 19.13
C LYS A 278 26.09 6.72 17.71
N ILE A 279 26.72 7.65 16.99
CA ILE A 279 26.34 7.95 15.61
C ILE A 279 26.81 6.84 14.67
N ALA A 280 28.03 6.33 14.85
CA ALA A 280 28.54 5.22 14.06
C ALA A 280 27.67 3.96 14.21
N GLU A 281 27.27 3.64 15.44
CA GLU A 281 26.40 2.51 15.75
C GLU A 281 25.05 2.67 15.05
N ARG A 282 24.39 3.82 15.22
CA ARG A 282 23.09 4.07 14.59
C ARG A 282 23.14 3.98 13.06
N ILE A 283 24.21 4.46 12.43
CA ILE A 283 24.40 4.32 10.99
C ILE A 283 24.60 2.84 10.62
N ARG A 284 25.38 2.09 11.40
CA ARG A 284 25.66 0.67 11.17
C ARG A 284 24.40 -0.19 11.33
N GLU A 285 23.66 -0.01 12.42
CA GLU A 285 22.39 -0.67 12.67
C GLU A 285 21.38 -0.39 11.56
N ALA A 286 21.27 0.87 11.13
CA ALA A 286 20.38 1.25 10.06
C ALA A 286 20.73 0.51 8.76
N LYS A 287 22.03 0.43 8.41
CA LYS A 287 22.51 -0.34 7.25
C LYS A 287 22.20 -1.85 7.38
N LYS A 288 22.31 -2.43 8.59
CA LYS A 288 22.07 -3.86 8.85
C LYS A 288 20.58 -4.24 8.74
N LYS A 289 19.66 -3.36 9.15
CA LYS A 289 18.22 -3.67 9.18
C LYS A 289 17.56 -3.67 7.79
N GLY A 290 18.11 -2.96 6.81
CA GLY A 290 17.69 -3.01 5.40
C GLY A 290 16.31 -2.40 5.09
N ASP A 291 15.50 -2.07 6.10
CA ASP A 291 14.21 -1.39 5.90
C ASP A 291 14.43 0.09 5.59
N ILE A 292 14.03 0.49 4.38
CA ILE A 292 14.11 1.86 3.87
C ILE A 292 13.43 2.89 4.80
N LYS A 293 12.30 2.54 5.40
CA LYS A 293 11.53 3.47 6.27
C LYS A 293 12.27 3.68 7.58
N GLU A 294 12.83 2.61 8.16
CA GLU A 294 13.66 2.70 9.36
C GLU A 294 14.95 3.47 9.08
N LEU A 295 15.61 3.17 7.97
CA LEU A 295 16.80 3.87 7.49
C LEU A 295 16.58 5.38 7.37
N LEU A 296 15.47 5.82 6.74
CA LEU A 296 15.09 7.23 6.65
C LEU A 296 14.79 7.84 8.02
N GLY A 297 14.13 7.09 8.89
CA GLY A 297 13.84 7.51 10.27
C GLY A 297 15.11 7.76 11.08
N VAL A 298 16.07 6.84 11.01
CA VAL A 298 17.37 6.97 11.68
C VAL A 298 18.16 8.15 11.10
N ALA A 299 18.27 8.25 9.78
CA ALA A 299 18.98 9.35 9.12
C ALA A 299 18.44 10.72 9.55
N ARG A 300 17.11 10.91 9.59
CA ARG A 300 16.49 12.15 10.07
C ARG A 300 16.76 12.43 11.54
N LYS A 301 16.69 11.40 12.41
CA LYS A 301 16.95 11.55 13.85
C LYS A 301 18.41 11.95 14.10
N VAL A 302 19.36 11.28 13.46
CA VAL A 302 20.79 11.59 13.57
C VAL A 302 21.09 12.99 13.04
N GLY A 303 20.58 13.33 11.85
CA GLY A 303 20.77 14.66 11.26
C GLY A 303 20.25 15.80 12.14
N ARG A 304 19.05 15.65 12.72
CA ARG A 304 18.49 16.64 13.66
C ARG A 304 19.30 16.76 14.95
N GLY A 305 19.78 15.64 15.51
CA GLY A 305 20.60 15.66 16.71
C GLY A 305 21.91 16.41 16.49
N LEU A 306 22.61 16.07 15.40
CA LEU A 306 23.85 16.74 14.98
C LEU A 306 23.64 18.24 14.76
N TRP A 307 22.55 18.64 14.08
CA TRP A 307 22.27 20.06 13.85
C TRP A 307 22.01 20.85 15.14
N LYS A 308 21.37 20.24 16.14
CA LYS A 308 21.17 20.89 17.46
C LYS A 308 22.49 21.11 18.19
N ILE A 309 23.39 20.11 18.18
CA ILE A 309 24.73 20.23 18.76
C ILE A 309 25.52 21.33 18.04
N ASP A 310 25.52 21.32 16.71
CA ASP A 310 26.20 22.33 15.89
C ASP A 310 25.71 23.75 16.20
N ARG A 311 24.39 23.92 16.33
CA ARG A 311 23.78 25.20 16.70
C ARG A 311 24.17 25.64 18.12
N ALA A 312 24.16 24.74 19.10
CA ALA A 312 24.54 25.05 20.47
C ALA A 312 26.01 25.48 20.57
N ILE A 313 26.91 24.77 19.88
CA ILE A 313 28.32 25.15 19.76
C ILE A 313 28.45 26.53 19.12
N THR A 314 27.70 26.80 18.05
CA THR A 314 27.74 28.10 17.37
C THR A 314 27.35 29.25 18.30
N ILE A 315 26.26 29.10 19.05
CA ILE A 315 25.77 30.13 19.99
C ILE A 315 26.82 30.38 21.08
N GLN A 316 27.31 29.33 21.72
CA GLN A 316 28.31 29.43 22.79
C GLN A 316 29.64 30.00 22.29
N MET A 317 30.08 29.64 21.07
CA MET A 317 31.24 30.27 20.45
C MET A 317 31.00 31.77 20.21
N MET A 318 29.82 32.17 19.74
CA MET A 318 29.50 33.59 19.55
C MET A 318 29.51 34.35 20.86
N GLU A 319 28.90 33.82 21.92
CA GLU A 319 28.89 34.41 23.26
C GLU A 319 30.31 34.54 23.82
N HIS A 320 31.11 33.47 23.71
CA HIS A 320 32.47 33.44 24.24
C HIS A 320 33.45 34.33 23.44
N ILE A 321 33.24 34.52 22.14
CA ILE A 321 34.03 35.43 21.30
C ILE A 321 33.61 36.90 21.52
N HIS A 322 32.31 37.18 21.69
CA HIS A 322 31.82 38.52 22.05
C HIS A 322 32.27 38.94 23.46
N MET A 323 32.34 38.01 24.41
CA MET A 323 32.92 38.28 25.74
C MET A 323 34.43 38.55 25.71
N LYS A 324 35.16 38.07 24.68
CA LYS A 324 36.61 38.31 24.52
C LYS A 324 36.97 39.54 23.68
N ARG A 325 36.00 40.20 23.03
CA ARG A 325 36.24 41.42 22.23
C ARG A 325 35.19 42.49 22.58
N PRO A 326 35.55 43.61 23.24
CA PRO A 326 34.66 44.76 23.26
C PRO A 326 34.53 45.29 21.83
N HIS A 327 33.28 45.59 21.46
CA HIS A 327 32.76 45.98 20.15
C HIS A 327 33.77 46.44 19.06
N LYS A 328 33.69 45.82 17.88
CA LYS A 328 33.89 46.52 16.60
C LYS A 328 33.03 45.92 15.49
N HIS A 329 31.96 46.65 15.19
CA HIS A 329 31.08 46.66 14.02
C HIS A 329 30.80 45.38 13.20
N LEU A 330 29.51 45.08 13.23
CA LEU A 330 28.72 44.25 12.30
C LEU A 330 28.94 44.63 10.82
N GLY A 331 29.03 43.62 9.96
CA GLY A 331 28.91 43.81 8.52
C GLY A 331 29.20 42.55 7.72
N LYS A 332 28.27 41.60 7.73
CA LYS A 332 27.83 40.82 6.55
C LYS A 332 26.87 39.70 6.96
N GLU A 333 25.63 39.83 6.52
CA GLU A 333 24.59 38.82 6.60
C GLU A 333 25.03 37.55 5.84
N HIS A 334 24.96 36.39 6.51
CA HIS A 334 25.08 35.10 5.85
C HIS A 334 23.73 34.74 5.21
N ASN A 335 23.70 34.72 3.88
CA ASN A 335 22.57 34.20 3.11
C ASN A 335 22.34 32.71 3.39
N MET A 336 21.09 32.35 3.73
CA MET A 336 20.63 30.96 3.81
C MET A 336 20.52 30.35 2.40
N PRO A 337 20.95 29.09 2.19
CA PRO A 337 20.67 28.37 0.95
C PRO A 337 19.19 27.96 0.97
N GLY A 338 18.35 28.67 0.21
CA GLY A 338 16.92 28.32 0.09
C GLY A 338 15.93 29.44 -0.23
N LYS A 339 16.37 30.66 -0.53
CA LYS A 339 15.48 31.65 -1.16
C LYS A 339 15.63 31.56 -2.69
N SER A 340 14.62 30.98 -3.32
CA SER A 340 14.38 31.10 -4.75
C SER A 340 14.36 32.58 -5.15
N ASN A 341 15.24 32.98 -6.07
CA ASN A 341 15.05 34.20 -6.83
C ASN A 341 13.80 34.02 -7.69
N LYS A 342 12.65 34.51 -7.21
CA LYS A 342 11.63 35.04 -8.10
C LYS A 342 12.09 36.44 -8.48
N LYS A 343 12.40 36.67 -9.77
CA LYS A 343 12.07 37.92 -10.44
C LYS A 343 12.22 37.79 -11.96
N SER A 344 11.15 38.27 -12.60
CA SER A 344 10.92 38.67 -13.99
C SER A 344 11.03 37.60 -15.07
#